data_AF-A0A517TGQ7-F1
#
_entry.id   AF-A0A517TGQ7-F1
#
_cell.length_a   1.000
_cell.length_b   1.000
_cell.length_c   1.000
_cell.angle_alpha   90.00
_cell.angle_beta   90.00
_cell.angle_gamma   90.00
#
_symmetry.space_group_name_H-M   'P 1'
#
loop_
_entity.id
_entity.type
_entity.pdbx_description
1 polymer ?
#
loop_
_entity_poly.entity_id
_entity_poly.type
_entity_poly.pdbx_seq_one_letter_code
_entity_poly.pdbx_strand_id
1 'polypeptide(L)'
;MAESYAIRLRKEAFTFSAAHFITYAGDTCEPLHGHNYRVAIEAHGPLDENAYVLDFIATRDALATITGELDHRMLLPTEHATIRVAEAEGPGGEAEVVVTHGDRRWVFPRQDCVLLPVVNTTAELLARWIGERLLRALSERGETPPEQLLVEVDECEGQVGVWRLDRS
;
A
#
# COMPACT_ATOMS: atom_id res chain seq x y z
N MET A 1 6.85 -19.75 -31.52
CA MET A 1 7.38 -18.87 -30.46
C MET A 1 6.18 -18.43 -29.64
N ALA A 2 6.26 -18.50 -28.32
CA ALA A 2 5.20 -17.96 -27.47
C ALA A 2 5.46 -16.46 -27.30
N GLU A 3 4.45 -15.64 -27.57
CA GLU A 3 4.49 -14.20 -27.36
C GLU A 3 4.00 -13.87 -25.95
N SER A 4 4.48 -12.78 -25.36
CA SER A 4 4.08 -12.31 -24.03
C SER A 4 3.92 -10.80 -24.06
N TYR A 5 2.89 -10.29 -23.40
CA TYR A 5 2.57 -8.86 -23.34
C TYR A 5 2.50 -8.38 -21.89
N ALA A 6 2.89 -7.13 -21.67
CA ALA A 6 2.83 -6.50 -20.36
C ALA A 6 2.63 -4.99 -20.46
N ILE A 7 2.07 -4.41 -19.40
CA ILE A 7 2.08 -2.97 -19.17
C ILE A 7 2.91 -2.62 -17.95
N ARG A 8 3.54 -1.43 -17.97
CA ARG A 8 4.27 -0.86 -16.83
C ARG A 8 3.79 0.55 -16.56
N LEU A 9 3.49 0.85 -15.31
CA LEU A 9 3.07 2.18 -14.87
C LEU A 9 3.96 2.65 -13.73
N ARG A 10 4.69 3.74 -13.98
CA ARG A 10 5.47 4.50 -12.99
C ARG A 10 5.31 5.98 -13.30
N LYS A 11 4.65 6.73 -12.42
CA LYS A 11 4.37 8.16 -12.61
C LYS A 11 4.43 8.89 -11.27
N GLU A 12 4.76 10.18 -11.31
CA GLU A 12 4.74 11.06 -10.12
C GLU A 12 3.39 11.08 -9.40
N ALA A 13 2.29 10.83 -10.13
CA ALA A 13 0.95 10.74 -9.54
C ALA A 13 0.75 9.55 -8.59
N PHE A 14 1.69 8.60 -8.53
CA PHE A 14 1.67 7.45 -7.62
C PHE A 14 2.65 7.62 -6.46
N THR A 15 3.17 8.84 -6.26
CA THR A 15 3.98 9.21 -5.11
C THR A 15 3.07 9.65 -3.96
N PHE A 16 3.38 9.23 -2.74
CA PHE A 16 2.69 9.69 -1.53
C PHE A 16 3.68 9.87 -0.38
N SER A 17 3.39 10.83 0.50
CA SER A 17 4.23 11.14 1.68
C SER A 17 3.54 10.63 2.93
N ALA A 18 4.15 9.73 3.68
CA ALA A 18 3.51 9.18 4.88
C ALA A 18 4.49 8.91 6.02
N ALA A 19 3.98 9.01 7.24
CA ALA A 19 4.70 8.66 8.46
C ALA A 19 4.41 7.21 8.85
N HIS A 20 5.39 6.52 9.41
CA HIS A 20 5.25 5.17 9.93
C HIS A 20 6.32 4.87 10.98
N PHE A 21 6.26 3.65 11.51
CA PHE A 21 7.36 2.96 12.17
C PHE A 21 7.11 1.45 12.06
N ILE A 22 8.18 0.68 12.01
CA ILE A 22 8.17 -0.78 11.97
C ILE A 22 8.80 -1.38 13.23
N THR A 23 8.56 -2.68 13.42
CA THR A 23 9.45 -3.51 14.25
C THR A 23 10.43 -4.29 13.37
N TYR A 24 11.63 -4.53 13.89
CA TYR A 24 12.67 -5.34 13.28
C TYR A 24 13.44 -6.13 14.35
N ALA A 25 14.31 -7.05 13.91
CA ALA A 25 15.14 -7.87 14.79
C ALA A 25 14.35 -8.50 15.97
N GLY A 26 13.19 -9.09 15.67
CA GLY A 26 12.29 -9.67 16.65
C GLY A 26 11.18 -8.72 17.08
N ASP A 27 11.50 -7.74 17.94
CA ASP A 27 10.52 -6.80 18.50
C ASP A 27 11.12 -5.39 18.76
N THR A 28 12.23 -5.07 18.11
CA THR A 28 12.82 -3.73 18.22
C THR A 28 11.99 -2.76 17.40
N CYS A 29 11.27 -1.86 18.06
CA CYS A 29 10.47 -0.83 17.41
C CYS A 29 11.32 0.41 17.15
N GLU A 30 11.37 0.85 15.89
CA GLU A 30 12.15 2.02 15.51
C GLU A 30 11.51 3.35 15.94
N PRO A 31 12.22 4.48 15.84
CA PRO A 31 11.63 5.80 15.98
C PRO A 31 10.62 6.11 14.87
N LEU A 32 9.56 6.85 15.22
CA LEU A 32 8.63 7.39 14.23
C LEU A 32 9.37 8.31 13.25
N HIS A 33 9.11 8.11 11.97
CA HIS A 33 9.66 8.91 10.88
C HIS A 33 8.71 8.83 9.67
N GLY A 34 9.16 9.20 8.48
CA GLY A 34 8.35 9.08 7.27
C GLY A 34 9.18 9.13 5.99
N HIS A 35 8.48 8.86 4.88
CA HIS A 35 9.08 8.72 3.55
C HIS A 35 8.21 9.37 2.48
N ASN A 36 8.85 9.69 1.35
CA ASN A 36 8.19 9.99 0.09
C ASN A 36 8.17 8.69 -0.74
N TYR A 37 7.14 7.89 -0.56
CA TYR A 37 6.98 6.61 -1.22
C TYR A 37 6.67 6.79 -2.70
N ARG A 38 7.26 5.96 -3.57
CA ARG A 38 6.92 5.93 -4.99
C ARG A 38 6.42 4.55 -5.37
N VAL A 39 5.26 4.48 -6.01
CA VAL A 39 4.66 3.21 -6.42
C VAL A 39 4.82 2.99 -7.92
N ALA A 40 5.18 1.76 -8.30
CA ALA A 40 5.15 1.30 -9.68
C ALA A 40 4.48 -0.07 -9.77
N ILE A 41 3.86 -0.35 -10.92
CA ILE A 41 3.29 -1.67 -11.21
C ILE A 41 3.70 -2.18 -12.58
N GLU A 42 3.77 -3.49 -12.69
CA GLU A 42 3.90 -4.23 -13.94
C GLU A 42 2.86 -5.36 -13.97
N ALA A 43 2.08 -5.43 -15.04
CA ALA A 43 1.03 -6.44 -15.20
C ALA A 43 1.24 -7.20 -16.51
N HIS A 44 1.20 -8.54 -16.44
CA HIS A 44 1.31 -9.43 -17.60
C HIS A 44 -0.01 -10.16 -17.83
N GLY A 45 -0.32 -10.42 -19.09
CA GLY A 45 -1.48 -11.19 -19.48
C GLY A 45 -1.68 -11.21 -21.00
N PRO A 46 -2.70 -11.95 -21.47
CA PRO A 46 -3.09 -11.92 -22.87
C PRO A 46 -3.65 -10.55 -23.25
N LEU A 47 -3.73 -10.30 -24.56
CA LEU A 47 -4.44 -9.15 -25.07
C LEU A 47 -5.95 -9.45 -25.15
N ASP A 48 -6.77 -8.51 -24.68
CA ASP A 48 -8.23 -8.55 -24.81
C ASP A 48 -8.70 -8.23 -26.25
N GLU A 49 -10.02 -8.11 -26.48
CA GLU A 49 -10.58 -7.74 -27.78
C GLU A 49 -10.16 -6.34 -28.30
N ASN A 50 -9.66 -5.48 -27.41
CA ASN A 50 -9.15 -4.14 -27.71
C ASN A 50 -7.62 -4.12 -27.88
N ALA A 51 -6.97 -5.29 -27.80
CA ALA A 51 -5.53 -5.46 -27.81
C ALA A 51 -4.80 -4.89 -26.58
N TYR A 52 -5.40 -4.96 -25.40
CA TYR A 52 -4.83 -4.51 -24.11
C TYR A 52 -4.56 -5.66 -23.16
N VAL A 53 -3.49 -5.56 -22.37
CA VAL A 53 -3.30 -6.41 -21.18
C VAL A 53 -4.21 -5.93 -20.05
N LEU A 54 -4.28 -4.61 -19.86
CA LEU A 54 -5.18 -3.90 -18.96
C LEU A 54 -5.42 -2.49 -19.55
N ASP A 55 -6.60 -1.91 -19.30
CA ASP A 55 -6.83 -0.50 -19.62
C ASP A 55 -5.92 0.41 -18.76
N PHE A 56 -5.09 1.20 -19.44
CA PHE A 56 -4.14 2.11 -18.81
C PHE A 56 -4.81 3.22 -18.00
N ILE A 57 -5.94 3.75 -18.45
CA ILE A 57 -6.68 4.82 -17.78
C ILE A 57 -7.31 4.27 -16.51
N ALA A 58 -8.00 3.13 -16.60
CA ALA A 58 -8.61 2.49 -15.44
C ALA A 58 -7.56 2.13 -14.38
N THR A 59 -6.44 1.53 -14.81
CA THR A 59 -5.33 1.15 -13.91
C THR A 59 -4.66 2.38 -13.27
N ARG A 60 -4.39 3.42 -14.06
CA ARG A 60 -3.80 4.69 -13.56
C ARG A 60 -4.70 5.35 -12.53
N ASP A 61 -5.98 5.48 -12.82
CA ASP A 61 -6.92 6.21 -11.96
C ASP A 61 -7.20 5.44 -10.65
N ALA A 62 -7.27 4.11 -10.73
CA ALA A 62 -7.34 3.27 -9.55
C ALA A 62 -6.08 3.40 -8.68
N LEU A 63 -4.88 3.31 -9.28
CA LEU A 63 -3.63 3.41 -8.55
C LEU A 63 -3.45 4.78 -7.89
N ALA A 64 -3.75 5.87 -8.61
CA ALA A 64 -3.70 7.24 -8.07
C ALA A 64 -4.69 7.45 -6.92
N THR A 65 -5.87 6.85 -6.99
CA THR A 65 -6.85 6.88 -5.88
C THR A 65 -6.29 6.19 -4.64
N ILE A 66 -5.74 4.98 -4.80
CA ILE A 66 -5.18 4.19 -3.70
C ILE A 66 -3.99 4.93 -3.06
N THR A 67 -3.07 5.46 -3.84
CA THR A 67 -1.92 6.22 -3.29
C THR A 67 -2.37 7.52 -2.64
N GLY A 68 -3.39 8.18 -3.17
CA GLY A 68 -3.98 9.39 -2.57
C GLY A 68 -4.63 9.15 -1.21
N GLU A 69 -5.14 7.95 -0.94
CA GLU A 69 -5.66 7.58 0.39
C GLU A 69 -4.54 7.45 1.44
N LEU A 70 -3.32 7.15 1.02
CA LEU A 70 -2.13 7.02 1.87
C LEU A 70 -1.38 8.34 2.09
N ASP A 71 -1.61 9.32 1.23
CA ASP A 71 -0.86 10.58 1.22
C ASP A 71 -1.17 11.47 2.42
N HIS A 72 -0.12 12.01 3.03
CA HIS A 72 -0.13 12.81 4.26
C HIS A 72 -0.79 12.11 5.45
N ARG A 73 -0.56 10.79 5.60
CA ARG A 73 -1.13 9.97 6.69
C ARG A 73 -0.08 9.31 7.58
N MET A 74 -0.51 8.90 8.77
CA MET A 74 0.17 7.96 9.66
C MET A 74 -0.29 6.53 9.33
N LEU A 75 0.62 5.69 8.85
CA LEU A 75 0.34 4.29 8.50
C LEU A 75 0.52 3.39 9.73
N LEU A 76 -0.53 2.64 10.09
CA LEU A 76 -0.56 1.85 11.33
C LEU A 76 -0.94 0.38 11.06
N PRO A 77 -0.14 -0.61 11.53
CA PRO A 77 -0.42 -2.03 11.30
C PRO A 77 -1.41 -2.59 12.33
N THR A 78 -2.61 -2.99 11.91
CA THR A 78 -3.64 -3.50 12.82
C THR A 78 -3.50 -4.99 13.16
N GLU A 79 -2.69 -5.74 12.40
CA GLU A 79 -2.49 -7.18 12.60
C GLU A 79 -1.16 -7.51 13.30
N HIS A 80 -0.42 -6.49 13.74
CA HIS A 80 0.86 -6.69 14.41
C HIS A 80 0.69 -7.44 15.74
N ALA A 81 1.64 -8.33 16.07
CA ALA A 81 1.59 -9.14 17.29
C ALA A 81 1.68 -8.31 18.59
N THR A 82 2.63 -7.36 18.64
CA THR A 82 2.94 -6.53 19.82
C THR A 82 2.54 -5.06 19.71
N ILE A 83 2.51 -4.46 18.51
CA ILE A 83 1.91 -3.13 18.31
C ILE A 83 0.39 -3.27 18.41
N ARG A 84 -0.24 -2.51 19.31
CA ARG A 84 -1.70 -2.43 19.45
C ARG A 84 -2.18 -1.12 18.90
N VAL A 85 -3.17 -1.18 18.01
CA VAL A 85 -3.80 -0.01 17.39
C VAL A 85 -5.28 -0.06 17.76
N ALA A 86 -5.79 0.99 18.40
CA ALA A 86 -7.18 1.08 18.80
C ALA A 86 -7.74 2.47 18.51
N GLU A 87 -8.95 2.52 17.95
CA GLU A 87 -9.73 3.75 17.89
C GLU A 87 -10.27 4.07 19.30
N ALA A 88 -10.25 5.34 19.68
CA ALA A 88 -10.72 5.83 20.97
C ALA A 88 -11.34 7.22 20.83
N GLU A 89 -12.03 7.67 21.88
CA GLU A 89 -12.45 9.07 22.02
C GLU A 89 -11.43 9.82 22.88
N GLY A 90 -10.86 10.88 22.30
CA GLY A 90 -9.93 11.77 22.96
C GLY A 90 -10.62 12.84 23.80
N PRO A 91 -9.83 13.77 24.39
CA PRO A 91 -10.38 14.90 25.12
C PRO A 91 -11.35 15.71 24.26
N GLY A 92 -12.57 15.94 24.75
CA GLY A 92 -13.61 16.65 23.99
C GLY A 92 -14.44 15.78 23.04
N GLY A 93 -14.26 14.45 23.04
CA GLY A 93 -15.04 13.52 22.23
C GLY A 93 -14.58 13.41 20.78
N GLU A 94 -13.39 13.92 20.45
CA GLU A 94 -12.80 13.79 19.13
C GLU A 94 -12.27 12.37 18.91
N ALA A 95 -12.49 11.81 17.71
CA ALA A 95 -11.99 10.48 17.39
C ALA A 95 -10.45 10.48 17.25
N GLU A 96 -9.79 9.60 17.98
CA GLU A 96 -8.33 9.41 17.96
C GLU A 96 -7.96 7.94 17.73
N VAL A 97 -6.72 7.71 17.34
CA VAL A 97 -6.11 6.38 17.30
C VAL A 97 -4.99 6.34 18.34
N VAL A 98 -5.13 5.43 19.29
CA VAL A 98 -4.13 5.16 20.32
C VAL A 98 -3.31 3.95 19.87
N VAL A 99 -1.99 4.12 19.83
CA VAL A 99 -1.03 3.08 19.46
C VAL A 99 -0.11 2.79 20.63
N THR A 100 0.09 1.52 20.97
CA THR A 100 1.01 1.12 22.04
C THR A 100 1.96 0.00 21.60
N HIS A 101 3.18 0.03 22.12
CA HIS A 101 4.20 -1.01 21.96
C HIS A 101 5.17 -0.95 23.14
N GLY A 102 5.20 -1.99 23.98
CA GLY A 102 5.91 -1.95 25.26
C GLY A 102 5.43 -0.76 26.12
N ASP A 103 6.38 0.07 26.57
CA ASP A 103 6.10 1.29 27.34
C ASP A 103 5.80 2.53 26.47
N ARG A 104 5.87 2.40 25.14
CA ARG A 104 5.64 3.51 24.21
C ARG A 104 4.15 3.67 23.93
N ARG A 105 3.71 4.92 23.84
CA ARG A 105 2.35 5.32 23.51
C ARG A 105 2.35 6.49 22.54
N TRP A 106 1.56 6.37 21.48
CA TRP A 106 1.25 7.46 20.55
C TRP A 106 -0.26 7.66 20.46
N VAL A 107 -0.64 8.89 20.17
CA VAL A 107 -2.03 9.28 19.93
C VAL A 107 -2.05 10.20 18.73
N PHE A 108 -2.90 9.87 17.77
CA PHE A 108 -3.07 10.64 16.54
C PHE A 108 -4.56 10.92 16.33
N PRO A 109 -4.93 12.07 15.74
CA PRO A 109 -6.30 12.26 15.26
C PRO A 109 -6.69 11.14 14.28
N ARG A 110 -7.90 10.58 14.42
CA ARG A 110 -8.35 9.45 13.59
C ARG A 110 -8.29 9.75 12.10
N GLN A 111 -8.59 10.98 11.73
CA GLN A 111 -8.57 11.47 10.35
C GLN A 111 -7.18 11.46 9.71
N ASP A 112 -6.11 11.49 10.52
CA ASP A 112 -4.73 11.50 10.02
C ASP A 112 -4.15 10.09 9.88
N CYS A 113 -4.91 9.05 10.24
CA CYS A 113 -4.44 7.67 10.26
C CYS A 113 -5.05 6.81 9.14
N VAL A 114 -4.22 5.93 8.58
CA VAL A 114 -4.68 4.78 7.78
C VAL A 114 -4.38 3.51 8.56
N LEU A 115 -5.44 2.78 8.88
CA LEU A 115 -5.36 1.51 9.61
C LEU A 115 -5.25 0.38 8.59
N LEU A 116 -4.05 -0.19 8.48
CA LEU A 116 -3.72 -1.17 7.46
C LEU A 116 -3.79 -2.60 8.04
N PRO A 117 -4.54 -3.53 7.43
CA PRO A 117 -4.59 -4.94 7.82
C PRO A 117 -3.32 -5.67 7.39
N VAL A 118 -2.21 -5.28 8.02
CA VAL A 118 -0.88 -5.81 7.81
C VAL A 118 -0.20 -5.99 9.16
N VAL A 119 0.69 -6.98 9.22
CA VAL A 119 1.46 -7.27 10.43
C VAL A 119 2.59 -6.27 10.65
N ASN A 120 2.99 -5.51 9.62
CA ASN A 120 4.03 -4.48 9.69
C ASN A 120 3.85 -3.52 8.50
N THR A 121 4.30 -2.27 8.61
CA THR A 121 4.17 -1.25 7.54
C THR A 121 5.45 -1.15 6.68
N THR A 122 6.08 -2.30 6.40
CA THR A 122 7.26 -2.36 5.52
C THR A 122 6.86 -2.16 4.06
N ALA A 123 7.81 -1.70 3.23
CA ALA A 123 7.58 -1.48 1.80
C ALA A 123 7.00 -2.72 1.08
N GLU A 124 7.40 -3.94 1.43
CA GLU A 124 6.88 -5.18 0.81
C GLU A 124 5.41 -5.42 1.14
N LEU A 125 5.01 -5.19 2.40
CA LEU A 125 3.61 -5.38 2.82
C LEU A 125 2.71 -4.25 2.31
N LEU A 126 3.24 -3.03 2.20
CA LEU A 126 2.56 -1.94 1.49
C LEU A 126 2.36 -2.29 0.01
N ALA A 127 3.39 -2.83 -0.66
CA ALA A 127 3.28 -3.28 -2.05
C ALA A 127 2.17 -4.32 -2.24
N ARG A 128 2.09 -5.30 -1.33
CA ARG A 128 0.99 -6.28 -1.31
C ARG A 128 -0.37 -5.64 -1.12
N TRP A 129 -0.53 -4.80 -0.10
CA TRP A 129 -1.81 -4.16 0.20
C TRP A 129 -2.30 -3.30 -0.97
N ILE A 130 -1.40 -2.51 -1.58
CA ILE A 130 -1.70 -1.70 -2.77
C ILE A 130 -2.11 -2.59 -3.94
N GLY A 131 -1.39 -3.69 -4.19
CA GLY A 131 -1.70 -4.63 -5.27
C GLY A 131 -3.06 -5.31 -5.09
N GLU A 132 -3.38 -5.77 -3.88
CA GLU A 132 -4.68 -6.35 -3.55
C GLU A 132 -5.83 -5.34 -3.72
N ARG A 133 -5.61 -4.07 -3.31
CA ARG A 133 -6.56 -2.96 -3.52
C ARG A 133 -6.76 -2.66 -5.00
N LEU A 134 -5.68 -2.65 -5.79
CA LEU A 134 -5.72 -2.39 -7.22
C LEU A 134 -6.53 -3.47 -7.96
N LEU A 135 -6.24 -4.76 -7.68
CA LEU A 135 -6.98 -5.87 -8.29
C LEU A 135 -8.48 -5.81 -7.99
N ARG A 136 -8.85 -5.45 -6.76
CA ARG A 136 -10.25 -5.25 -6.37
C ARG A 136 -10.89 -4.10 -7.14
N ALA A 137 -10.23 -2.95 -7.19
CA ALA A 137 -10.75 -1.77 -7.89
C ALA A 137 -10.91 -2.00 -9.41
N LEU A 138 -10.01 -2.78 -10.02
CA LEU A 138 -10.13 -3.18 -11.42
C LEU A 138 -11.30 -4.16 -11.64
N SER A 139 -11.44 -5.16 -10.76
CA SER A 139 -12.54 -6.13 -10.83
C SER A 139 -13.92 -5.44 -10.69
N GLU A 140 -14.03 -4.45 -9.81
CA GLU A 140 -15.25 -3.64 -9.64
C GLU A 140 -15.63 -2.82 -10.88
N ARG A 141 -14.66 -2.56 -11.77
CA ARG A 141 -14.85 -1.88 -13.06
C ARG A 141 -15.11 -2.85 -14.22
N GLY A 142 -15.12 -4.16 -13.95
CA GLY A 142 -15.33 -5.20 -14.96
C GLY A 142 -14.07 -5.59 -15.74
N GLU A 143 -12.89 -5.13 -15.31
CA GLU A 143 -11.61 -5.52 -15.91
C GLU A 143 -11.26 -6.96 -15.53
N THR A 144 -10.71 -7.71 -16.49
CA THR A 144 -10.18 -9.05 -16.20
C THR A 144 -8.85 -8.90 -15.46
N PRO A 145 -8.64 -9.58 -14.31
CA PRO A 145 -7.37 -9.48 -13.60
C PRO A 145 -6.22 -10.05 -14.45
N PRO A 146 -5.02 -9.44 -14.38
CA PRO A 146 -3.86 -9.93 -15.13
C PRO A 146 -3.39 -11.30 -14.59
N GLU A 147 -2.69 -12.06 -15.43
CA GLU A 147 -2.08 -13.35 -15.06
C GLU A 147 -0.97 -13.15 -14.03
N GLN A 148 -0.20 -12.07 -14.15
CA GLN A 148 0.80 -11.67 -13.16
C GLN A 148 0.65 -10.18 -12.83
N LEU A 149 0.76 -9.85 -11.55
CA LEU A 149 0.89 -8.47 -11.09
C LEU A 149 2.13 -8.34 -10.21
N LEU A 150 2.98 -7.39 -10.53
CA LEU A 150 4.10 -6.96 -9.72
C LEU A 150 3.85 -5.52 -9.27
N VAL A 151 4.03 -5.27 -7.98
CA VAL A 151 3.92 -3.96 -7.35
C VAL A 151 5.24 -3.65 -6.63
N GLU A 152 5.75 -2.45 -6.87
CA GLU A 152 6.95 -1.92 -6.25
C GLU A 152 6.59 -0.71 -5.39
N VAL A 153 7.15 -0.64 -4.19
CA VAL A 153 7.09 0.53 -3.31
C VAL A 153 8.52 0.91 -2.96
N ASP A 154 8.97 2.05 -3.46
CA ASP A 154 10.28 2.64 -3.15
C ASP A 154 10.12 3.60 -1.96
N GLU A 155 10.74 3.27 -0.82
CA GLU A 155 10.66 4.08 0.40
C GLU A 155 11.81 5.09 0.51
N CYS A 156 12.94 4.87 -0.17
CA CYS A 156 14.13 5.71 -0.02
C CYS A 156 15.05 5.69 -1.24
N GLU A 157 14.56 6.20 -2.37
CA GLU A 157 15.32 6.47 -3.60
C GLU A 157 16.20 5.28 -4.05
N GLY A 158 15.59 4.12 -4.20
CA GLY A 158 16.25 2.87 -4.60
C GLY A 158 16.17 1.75 -3.55
N GLN A 159 15.51 2.00 -2.43
CA GLN A 159 15.15 0.97 -1.44
C GLN A 159 13.72 0.52 -1.71
N VAL A 160 13.58 -0.59 -2.44
CA VAL A 160 12.31 -1.00 -3.04
C VAL A 160 11.82 -2.31 -2.43
N GLY A 161 10.65 -2.26 -1.81
CA GLY A 161 9.86 -3.43 -1.47
C GLY A 161 9.05 -3.89 -2.67
N VAL A 162 9.00 -5.21 -2.91
CA VAL A 162 8.31 -5.79 -4.08
C VAL A 162 7.34 -6.86 -3.63
N TRP A 163 6.13 -6.82 -4.18
CA TRP A 163 5.19 -7.92 -4.11
C TRP A 163 4.83 -8.40 -5.51
N ARG A 164 4.83 -9.72 -5.71
CA ARG A 164 4.41 -10.37 -6.95
C ARG A 164 3.30 -11.37 -6.66
N LEU A 165 2.27 -11.32 -7.49
CA LEU A 165 1.22 -12.32 -7.56
C LEU A 165 1.25 -12.99 -8.93
N ASP A 166 1.39 -14.31 -8.92
CA ASP A 166 1.22 -15.17 -10.10
C ASP A 166 -0.13 -15.89 -9.98
N ARG A 167 -1.03 -15.71 -10.96
CA ARG A 167 -2.33 -16.38 -11.02
C ARG A 167 -2.24 -17.53 -12.00
N SER A 168 -2.36 -18.76 -11.49
CA SER A 168 -2.45 -20.00 -12.28
C SER A 168 -3.79 -20.15 -12.96
#